data_AF-A0A3M1N389-F1
#
_entry.id   AF-A0A3M1N389-F1
#
_cell.length_a   1.000
_cell.length_b   1.000
_cell.length_c   1.000
_cell.angle_alpha   90.00
_cell.angle_beta   90.00
_cell.angle_gamma   90.00
#
_symmetry.space_group_name_H-M   'P 1'
#
loop_
_entity.id
_entity.type
_entity.pdbx_description
1 polymer ?
#
loop_
_entity_poly.entity_id
_entity_poly.type
_entity_poly.pdbx_seq_one_letter_code
_entity_poly.pdbx_strand_id
1 'polypeptide(L)'
;FADSVYGDTGTHRLHGMFLGMGPGIRAGLRLDNAHLLDMAPTALYTMGLPVPKDMDGRVLQEIFEPQMLQDAPPQYVESEEFTAKTHALSSEEEALVEERLRNLGYLG
;
A
#
# COMPACT_ATOMS: atom_id res chain seq x y z
N PHE A 1 24.53 -10.37 -18.03
CA PHE A 1 23.58 -9.63 -18.89
C PHE A 1 22.62 -10.67 -19.44
N ALA A 2 21.41 -10.75 -18.88
CA ALA A 2 20.44 -11.77 -19.27
C ALA A 2 19.65 -11.27 -20.49
N ASP A 3 19.52 -12.14 -21.49
CA ASP A 3 18.81 -11.90 -22.74
C ASP A 3 17.35 -11.49 -22.50
N SER A 4 16.92 -10.50 -23.28
CA SER A 4 15.54 -10.04 -23.35
C SER A 4 14.69 -11.15 -23.97
N VAL A 5 13.87 -11.83 -23.16
CA VAL A 5 12.78 -12.65 -23.67
C VAL A 5 11.63 -11.71 -24.06
N TYR A 6 11.71 -11.22 -25.29
CA TYR A 6 10.58 -10.61 -25.98
C TYR A 6 9.52 -11.73 -26.17
N GLY A 7 8.56 -11.85 -25.26
CA GLY A 7 7.47 -12.82 -25.40
C GLY A 7 6.77 -13.32 -24.14
N ASP A 8 7.36 -13.15 -22.95
CA ASP A 8 6.75 -13.66 -21.71
C ASP A 8 5.93 -12.59 -20.99
N THR A 9 4.64 -12.50 -21.32
CA THR A 9 3.68 -11.73 -20.52
C THR A 9 3.26 -12.58 -19.32
N GLY A 10 3.98 -12.47 -18.20
CA GLY A 10 3.66 -13.22 -16.98
C GLY A 10 4.85 -13.49 -16.05
N THR A 11 6.08 -13.19 -16.46
CA THR A 11 7.24 -13.34 -15.56
C THR A 11 7.25 -12.24 -14.51
N HIS A 12 7.03 -12.62 -13.25
CA HIS A 12 7.25 -11.73 -12.12
C HIS A 12 8.74 -11.39 -12.04
N ARG A 13 9.07 -10.11 -11.86
CA ARG A 13 10.45 -9.71 -11.57
C ARG A 13 10.63 -9.73 -10.06
N LEU A 14 11.70 -10.37 -9.59
CA LEU A 14 12.05 -10.41 -8.17
C LEU A 14 12.28 -9.01 -7.59
N HIS A 15 12.83 -8.11 -8.40
CA HIS A 15 13.13 -6.74 -8.00
C HIS A 15 12.25 -5.75 -8.76
N GLY A 16 11.53 -4.92 -8.00
CA GLY A 16 10.79 -3.77 -8.51
C GLY A 16 11.66 -2.52 -8.63
N MET A 17 11.04 -1.42 -9.04
CA MET A 17 11.64 -0.09 -9.07
C MET A 17 10.79 0.85 -8.22
N PHE A 18 11.45 1.67 -7.41
CA PHE A 18 10.82 2.71 -6.60
C PHE A 18 11.42 4.08 -6.95
N LEU A 19 10.56 5.08 -7.10
CA LEU A 19 10.94 6.48 -7.32
C LEU A 19 9.99 7.37 -6.52
N GLY A 20 10.55 8.15 -5.60
CA GLY A 20 9.82 9.21 -4.89
C GLY A 20 10.24 10.57 -5.42
N MET A 21 9.28 11.41 -5.83
CA MET A 21 9.52 12.80 -6.19
C MET A 21 8.29 13.64 -5.81
N GLY A 22 8.54 14.78 -5.17
CA GLY A 22 7.48 15.70 -4.78
C GLY A 22 7.90 16.59 -3.62
N PRO A 23 7.03 17.52 -3.20
CA PRO A 23 7.25 18.33 -2.01
C PRO A 23 7.49 17.45 -0.78
N GLY A 24 8.51 17.79 0.01
CA GLY A 24 8.84 17.06 1.24
C GLY A 24 9.54 15.71 1.02
N ILE A 25 9.81 15.28 -0.22
CA ILE A 25 10.64 14.11 -0.52
C ILE A 25 12.10 14.53 -0.69
N ARG A 26 13.02 13.83 -0.02
CA ARG A 26 14.46 14.07 -0.07
C ARG A 26 15.02 13.78 -1.45
N ALA A 27 15.73 14.77 -2.02
CA ALA A 27 16.42 14.61 -3.29
C ALA A 27 17.75 13.84 -3.14
N GLY A 28 18.12 13.06 -4.16
CA GLY A 28 19.41 12.36 -4.22
C GLY A 28 19.58 11.21 -3.23
N LEU A 29 18.51 10.84 -2.51
CA LEU A 29 18.52 9.70 -1.59
C LEU A 29 18.49 8.39 -2.38
N ARG A 30 19.48 7.53 -2.14
CA ARG A 30 19.37 6.11 -2.49
C ARG A 30 18.72 5.38 -1.32
N LEU A 31 17.55 4.81 -1.57
CA LEU A 31 16.83 4.00 -0.60
C LEU A 31 17.17 2.52 -0.81
N ASP A 32 17.66 1.86 0.24
CA ASP A 32 17.88 0.43 0.26
C ASP A 32 16.83 -0.25 1.15
N ASN A 33 16.57 -1.55 0.94
CA ASN A 33 15.65 -2.36 1.75
C ASN A 33 14.19 -1.89 1.80
N ALA A 34 13.69 -1.23 0.75
CA ALA A 34 12.26 -0.99 0.59
C ALA A 34 11.55 -2.27 0.13
N HIS A 35 10.40 -2.57 0.73
CA HIS A 35 9.56 -3.70 0.36
C HIS A 35 8.32 -3.23 -0.40
N LEU A 36 7.76 -4.10 -1.24
CA LEU A 36 6.52 -3.81 -1.97
C LEU A 36 5.37 -3.45 -1.01
N LEU A 37 5.31 -4.09 0.17
CA LEU A 37 4.28 -3.86 1.17
C LEU A 37 4.38 -2.46 1.82
N ASP A 38 5.52 -1.79 1.75
CA ASP A 38 5.72 -0.44 2.30
C ASP A 38 5.03 0.65 1.47
N MET A 39 4.64 0.33 0.23
CA MET A 39 4.07 1.32 -0.70
C MET A 39 2.74 1.87 -0.21
N ALA A 40 1.85 0.98 0.24
CA ALA A 40 0.52 1.36 0.71
C ALA A 40 0.57 2.25 1.98
N PRO A 41 1.26 1.89 3.08
CA PRO A 41 1.35 2.76 4.25
C PRO A 41 2.08 4.08 3.94
N THR A 42 3.11 4.06 3.08
CA THR A 42 3.80 5.29 2.65
C THR A 42 2.89 6.23 1.84
N ALA A 43 2.07 5.67 0.94
CA ALA A 43 1.11 6.45 0.16
C ALA A 43 0.03 7.07 1.05
N LEU A 44 -0.52 6.31 2.01
CA LEU A 44 -1.49 6.82 2.99
C LEU A 44 -0.94 8.03 3.75
N TYR A 45 0.26 7.90 4.29
CA TYR A 45 0.94 9.00 4.97
C TYR A 45 1.13 10.23 4.07
N THR A 46 1.57 10.02 2.83
CA THR A 46 1.74 11.12 1.84
C THR A 46 0.42 11.84 1.54
N MET A 47 -0.72 11.15 1.64
CA MET A 47 -2.05 11.73 1.48
C MET A 47 -2.61 12.38 2.76
N GLY A 48 -1.84 12.39 3.86
CA GLY A 48 -2.29 12.88 5.16
C GLY A 48 -3.35 11.98 5.81
N LEU A 49 -3.42 10.71 5.40
CA LEU A 49 -4.37 9.73 5.94
C LEU A 49 -3.71 8.89 7.06
N PRO A 50 -4.50 8.44 8.05
CA PRO A 50 -3.99 7.52 9.06
C PRO A 50 -3.66 6.15 8.45
N VAL A 51 -2.67 5.49 9.04
CA VAL A 51 -2.14 4.18 8.62
C VAL A 51 -2.69 3.10 9.56
N PRO A 52 -3.42 2.08 9.07
CA PRO A 52 -3.83 0.94 9.89
C PRO A 52 -2.62 0.20 10.49
N LYS A 53 -2.72 -0.20 11.76
CA LYS A 53 -1.62 -0.87 12.48
C LYS A 53 -1.35 -2.31 12.05
N ASP A 54 -2.32 -2.97 11.42
CA ASP A 54 -2.21 -4.35 10.94
C ASP A 54 -1.60 -4.48 9.54
N MET A 55 -1.21 -3.35 8.91
CA MET A 55 -0.49 -3.42 7.64
C MET A 55 0.88 -4.08 7.85
N ASP A 56 1.19 -5.08 7.03
CA ASP A 56 2.48 -5.79 7.08
C ASP A 56 3.69 -4.89 6.73
N GLY A 57 3.45 -3.83 5.95
CA GLY A 57 4.47 -2.86 5.55
C GLY A 57 4.57 -1.66 6.49
N ARG A 58 5.61 -0.85 6.32
CA ARG A 58 5.84 0.38 7.10
C ARG A 58 5.85 1.63 6.23
N VAL A 59 5.61 2.78 6.85
CA VAL A 59 5.90 4.07 6.23
C VAL A 59 7.41 4.18 6.02
N LEU A 60 7.85 4.46 4.78
CA LEU A 60 9.24 4.71 4.42
C LEU A 60 9.64 6.13 4.85
N GLN A 61 9.66 6.40 6.15
CA GLN A 61 9.92 7.72 6.70
C GLN A 61 11.24 8.35 6.20
N GLU A 62 12.22 7.50 5.86
CA GLU A 62 13.55 7.90 5.41
C GLU A 62 13.55 8.72 4.12
N ILE A 63 12.49 8.60 3.31
CA ILE A 63 12.34 9.33 2.05
C ILE A 63 11.88 10.77 2.25
N PHE A 64 11.34 11.12 3.42
CA PHE A 64 10.79 12.44 3.68
C PHE A 64 11.83 13.36 4.33
N GLU A 65 11.72 14.66 4.06
CA GLU A 65 12.51 15.68 4.71
C GLU A 65 12.22 15.67 6.22
N PRO A 66 13.23 15.80 7.09
CA PRO A 66 13.02 15.75 8.55
C PRO A 66 12.00 16.75 9.06
N GLN A 67 11.87 17.92 8.41
CA GLN A 67 10.88 18.93 8.77
C GLN A 67 9.45 18.46 8.52
N MET A 68 9.19 17.75 7.41
CA MET A 68 7.87 17.21 7.10
C MET A 68 7.41 16.19 8.16
N LEU A 69 8.32 15.33 8.61
CA LEU A 69 8.04 14.35 9.67
C LEU A 69 7.78 15.02 11.03
N GLN A 70 8.40 16.17 11.30
CA GLN A 70 8.15 16.95 12.52
C GLN A 70 6.79 17.65 12.47
N ASP A 71 6.47 18.27 11.34
CA ASP A 71 5.23 19.04 11.18
C ASP A 71 4.00 18.12 11.10
N ALA A 72 4.16 16.95 10.47
CA ALA A 72 3.11 15.96 10.29
C ALA A 72 3.67 14.54 10.49
N PRO A 73 3.81 14.06 11.74
CA PRO A 73 4.24 12.68 11.98
C PRO A 73 3.17 11.67 11.51
N PRO A 74 3.56 10.47 11.03
CA PRO A 74 2.61 9.43 10.65
C PRO A 74 1.67 9.07 11.81
N GLN A 75 0.37 9.03 11.53
CA GLN A 75 -0.66 8.64 12.49
C GLN A 75 -1.07 7.19 12.25
N TYR A 76 -1.16 6.41 13.33
CA TYR A 76 -1.54 5.00 13.26
C TYR A 76 -2.87 4.77 13.97
N VAL A 77 -3.76 4.01 13.34
CA VAL A 77 -5.10 3.68 13.85
C VAL A 77 -5.31 2.17 13.93
N GLU A 78 -6.21 1.74 14.81
CA GLU A 78 -6.68 0.35 14.79
C GLU A 78 -7.53 0.11 13.53
N SER A 79 -7.44 -1.07 12.95
CA SER A 79 -8.04 -1.36 11.64
C SER A 79 -9.56 -1.44 11.69
N GLU A 80 -10.10 -1.77 12.85
CA GLU A 80 -11.53 -1.72 13.17
C GLU A 80 -12.08 -0.28 13.05
N GLU A 81 -11.30 0.72 13.49
CA GLU A 81 -11.67 2.14 13.38
C GLU A 81 -11.61 2.64 11.92
N PHE A 82 -10.74 2.06 11.10
CA PHE A 82 -10.66 2.36 9.67
C PHE A 82 -11.86 1.79 8.92
N THR A 83 -12.23 0.54 9.22
CA THR A 83 -13.35 -0.18 8.59
C THR A 83 -14.69 0.47 8.93
N ALA A 84 -14.83 1.01 10.14
CA ALA A 84 -16.02 1.76 10.56
C ALA A 84 -16.26 3.06 9.76
N LYS A 85 -15.23 3.60 9.08
CA LYS A 85 -15.34 4.78 8.21
C LYS A 85 -15.60 4.44 6.75
N THR A 86 -15.31 3.21 6.33
CA THR A 86 -15.66 2.72 4.99
C THR A 86 -17.11 2.24 4.99
N HIS A 87 -17.87 2.56 3.94
CA HIS A 87 -19.27 2.15 3.79
C HIS A 87 -19.43 0.65 4.06
N ALA A 88 -20.21 0.30 5.09
CA ALA A 88 -20.71 -1.06 5.25
C ALA A 88 -21.54 -1.42 4.01
N LEU A 89 -21.34 -2.63 3.48
CA LEU A 89 -22.13 -3.14 2.36
C LEU A 89 -23.61 -3.12 2.77
N SER A 90 -24.48 -2.75 1.85
CA SER A 90 -25.90 -3.01 2.00
C SER A 90 -26.14 -4.53 1.98
N SER A 91 -27.25 -4.97 2.56
CA SER A 91 -27.64 -6.38 2.55
C SER A 91 -27.77 -6.96 1.14
N GLU A 92 -28.10 -6.13 0.14
CA GLU A 92 -28.15 -6.54 -1.26
C GLU A 92 -26.75 -6.76 -1.84
N GLU A 93 -25.78 -5.90 -1.50
CA GLU A 93 -24.40 -6.05 -1.94
C GLU A 93 -23.72 -7.25 -1.28
N GLU A 94 -23.99 -7.50 0.02
CA GLU A 94 -23.51 -8.68 0.73
C GLU A 94 -23.99 -9.98 0.06
N ALA A 95 -25.30 -10.07 -0.26
CA ALA A 95 -25.86 -11.25 -0.92
C ALA A 95 -25.24 -11.50 -2.30
N LEU A 96 -24.96 -10.44 -3.07
CA LEU A 96 -24.29 -10.55 -4.37
C LEU A 96 -22.83 -11.03 -4.23
N VAL A 97 -22.12 -10.56 -3.21
CA VAL A 97 -20.75 -11.01 -2.92
C VAL A 97 -20.75 -12.49 -2.52
N GLU A 98 -21.66 -12.91 -1.65
CA GLU A 98 -21.80 -14.32 -1.25
C GLU A 98 -22.12 -15.23 -2.44
N GLU A 99 -23.07 -14.84 -3.31
CA GLU A 99 -23.40 -15.61 -4.51
C GLU A 99 -22.18 -15.80 -5.42
N ARG A 100 -21.41 -14.72 -5.65
CA ARG A 100 -20.17 -14.78 -6.43
C ARG A 100 -19.14 -15.70 -5.79
N LEU A 101 -18.93 -15.61 -4.48
CA LEU A 101 -17.97 -16.45 -3.77
C LEU A 101 -18.38 -17.93 -3.80
N ARG A 102 -19.68 -18.23 -3.71
CA ARG A 102 -20.23 -19.58 -3.88
C ARG A 102 -19.98 -20.11 -5.30
N ASN A 103 -20.25 -19.29 -6.33
CA ASN A 103 -19.99 -19.65 -7.73
C ASN A 103 -18.50 -19.88 -8.02
N LEU A 104 -17.61 -19.21 -7.29
CA LEU A 104 -16.15 -19.40 -7.36
C LEU A 104 -15.65 -20.58 -6.51
N GLY A 105 -16.51 -21.20 -5.69
CA GLY A 105 -16.16 -22.32 -4.82
C GLY A 105 -15.44 -21.94 -3.52
N TYR A 106 -15.43 -20.66 -3.14
CA TYR A 106 -14.87 -20.19 -1.86
C TYR A 106 -15.85 -20.37 -0.70
N LEU A 107 -17.14 -20.56 -0.98
CA LEU A 107 -18.19 -20.87 0.00
C LEU A 107 -18.88 -22.19 -0.40
N GLY A 108 -18.81 -23.19 0.50
CA GLY A 108 -19.48 -24.49 0.37
C GLY A 108 -20.80 -24.51 1.14
#